data_AF-A0A1G0PG17-F1
#
_entry.id   AF-A0A1G0PG17-F1
#
_cell.length_a   1.000
_cell.length_b   1.000
_cell.length_c   1.000
_cell.angle_alpha   90.00
_cell.angle_beta   90.00
_cell.angle_gamma   90.00
#
_symmetry.space_group_name_H-M   'P 1'
#
loop_
_entity.id
_entity.type
_entity.pdbx_description
1 polymer ?
#
loop_
_entity_poly.entity_id
_entity_poly.type
_entity_poly.pdbx_seq_one_letter_code
_entity_poly.pdbx_strand_id
1 'polypeptide(L)'
;MRRQVIEHGERVDGRDLDTVRPITCDVGILPRAHGSALFTRGQTQALVSTTLGTVSDEQRIDTVDVAQETTKSFMLHYNFPPFSTGEVKPVRGVSRREIGHGSLAERALQALLPPYEAFPYTIRVVSDILESNGSSSMATVCGGSLALMDAGVPMKAPCAGVAMGLIKEGDRVAVLTDILGAEDYLGDMDFKVAGTRDGVTAVQMDIKIQGLDLRIVREALHKARTARLHILDVMGQTLAQPRTSLSKYAPRIITVQIRPDRIGDIIGPKGKTIRGIQDQTGAEINVDDSGMVTISSTSGEAGERARDMIAAIVQEPEVGTIYEGTVKSTTAFGAFVEILPGVEGLLHISELQHGRTERTEDVVKKGDRVRVKLLEVDGRGKMRLSRKAVLDKS
;
A
#
# COMPACT_ATOMS: atom_id res chain seq x y z
N MET A 1 42.79 -7.51 -18.03
CA MET A 1 41.60 -7.88 -17.27
C MET A 1 41.01 -9.21 -17.72
N ARG A 2 40.38 -9.34 -18.90
CA ARG A 2 39.71 -10.59 -19.33
C ARG A 2 40.60 -11.82 -19.20
N ARG A 3 41.82 -11.75 -19.75
CA ARG A 3 42.85 -12.79 -19.60
C ARG A 3 43.17 -13.12 -18.13
N GLN A 4 43.29 -12.12 -17.24
CA GLN A 4 43.55 -12.33 -15.81
C GLN A 4 42.41 -13.11 -15.14
N VAL A 5 41.17 -12.73 -15.43
CA VAL A 5 39.98 -13.42 -14.89
C VAL A 5 39.91 -14.86 -15.39
N ILE A 6 40.17 -15.09 -16.68
CA ILE A 6 40.09 -16.41 -17.31
C ILE A 6 41.25 -17.33 -16.90
N GLU A 7 42.46 -16.80 -16.75
CA GLU A 7 43.67 -17.59 -16.49
C GLU A 7 43.99 -17.76 -15.02
N HIS A 8 43.66 -16.76 -14.19
CA HIS A 8 44.03 -16.73 -12.78
C HIS A 8 42.82 -16.71 -11.84
N GLY A 9 41.60 -16.48 -12.35
CA GLY A 9 40.41 -16.37 -11.50
C GLY A 9 40.37 -15.12 -10.62
N GLU A 10 41.26 -14.15 -10.91
CA GLU A 10 41.42 -12.93 -10.13
C GLU A 10 40.75 -11.73 -10.81
N ARG A 11 39.99 -10.96 -10.04
CA ARG A 11 39.27 -9.79 -10.51
C ARG A 11 40.05 -8.50 -10.27
N VAL A 12 39.56 -7.41 -10.86
CA VAL A 12 40.25 -6.09 -10.80
C VAL A 12 40.34 -5.51 -9.38
N ASP A 13 39.47 -5.95 -8.47
CA ASP A 13 39.47 -5.57 -7.06
C ASP A 13 40.06 -6.67 -6.15
N GLY A 14 40.70 -7.68 -6.72
CA GLY A 14 41.38 -8.76 -6.00
C GLY A 14 40.46 -9.88 -5.48
N ARG A 15 39.14 -9.81 -5.73
CA ARG A 15 38.22 -10.90 -5.38
C ARG A 15 38.36 -12.10 -6.31
N ASP A 16 37.93 -13.26 -5.82
CA ASP A 16 37.62 -14.41 -6.66
C ASP A 16 36.29 -14.21 -7.43
N LEU A 17 35.95 -15.19 -8.26
CA LEU A 17 34.77 -15.17 -9.12
C LEU A 17 33.43 -15.24 -8.38
N ASP A 18 33.42 -15.69 -7.12
CA ASP A 18 32.22 -16.06 -6.36
C ASP A 18 31.90 -15.10 -5.21
N THR A 19 32.90 -14.34 -4.77
CA THR A 19 32.80 -13.47 -3.60
C THR A 19 31.96 -12.23 -3.89
N VAL A 20 30.90 -12.04 -3.10
CA VAL A 20 30.09 -10.82 -3.06
C VAL A 20 30.86 -9.72 -2.31
N ARG A 21 30.75 -8.46 -2.74
CA ARG A 21 31.38 -7.32 -2.02
C ARG A 21 30.80 -7.18 -0.61
N PRO A 22 31.53 -6.53 0.33
CA PRO A 22 31.01 -6.22 1.65
C PRO A 22 29.67 -5.49 1.59
N ILE A 23 28.73 -5.87 2.46
CA ILE A 23 27.39 -5.29 2.53
C ILE A 23 27.16 -4.67 3.89
N THR A 24 26.60 -3.47 3.90
CA THR A 24 26.01 -2.85 5.10
C THR A 24 24.57 -2.47 4.81
N CYS A 25 23.74 -2.53 5.85
CA CYS A 25 22.31 -2.26 5.76
C CYS A 25 21.91 -1.46 7.00
N ASP A 26 21.21 -0.35 6.78
CA ASP A 26 20.58 0.44 7.84
C ASP A 26 19.11 0.65 7.48
N VAL A 27 18.23 0.71 8.48
CA VAL A 27 16.79 0.98 8.31
C VAL A 27 16.33 2.12 9.21
N GLY A 28 15.24 2.79 8.85
CA GLY A 28 14.69 3.89 9.66
C GLY A 28 15.58 5.14 9.70
N ILE A 29 16.46 5.32 8.71
CA ILE A 29 17.44 6.42 8.67
C ILE A 29 16.83 7.79 8.33
N LEU A 30 15.68 7.82 7.66
CA LEU A 30 14.95 9.05 7.36
C LEU A 30 13.85 9.27 8.42
N PRO A 31 13.96 10.28 9.30
CA PRO A 31 13.12 10.38 10.50
C PRO A 31 11.61 10.46 10.27
N ARG A 32 11.19 10.89 9.07
CA ARG A 32 9.78 11.13 8.73
C ARG A 32 9.26 10.26 7.58
N ALA A 33 10.11 9.47 6.93
CA ALA A 33 9.65 8.53 5.92
C ALA A 33 8.76 7.47 6.59
N HIS A 34 7.82 6.87 5.83
CA HIS A 34 7.02 5.77 6.41
C HIS A 34 7.89 4.53 6.61
N GLY A 35 8.81 4.27 5.68
CA GLY A 35 9.96 3.40 5.90
C GLY A 35 11.16 3.89 5.09
N SER A 36 12.35 3.53 5.52
CA SER A 36 13.58 3.89 4.82
C SER A 36 14.68 2.86 5.03
N ALA A 37 15.58 2.75 4.06
CA ALA A 37 16.77 1.92 4.15
C ALA A 37 17.95 2.55 3.42
N LEU A 38 19.15 2.34 3.96
CA LEU A 38 20.41 2.55 3.26
C LEU A 38 21.04 1.18 3.02
N PHE A 39 21.05 0.75 1.76
CA PHE A 39 21.71 -0.49 1.37
C PHE A 39 23.01 -0.15 0.64
N THR A 40 24.15 -0.60 1.18
CA THR A 40 25.47 -0.41 0.57
C THR A 40 26.08 -1.77 0.29
N ARG A 41 26.55 -1.97 -0.94
CA ARG A 41 27.34 -3.15 -1.35
C ARG A 41 28.59 -2.71 -2.09
N GLY A 42 29.74 -2.84 -1.44
CA GLY A 42 30.98 -2.21 -1.90
C GLY A 42 30.77 -0.72 -2.14
N GLN A 43 31.00 -0.26 -3.37
CA GLN A 43 30.80 1.13 -3.80
C GLN A 43 29.49 1.31 -4.57
N THR A 44 28.45 0.60 -4.18
CA THR A 44 27.10 0.77 -4.73
C THR A 44 26.14 0.97 -3.59
N GLN A 45 25.55 2.16 -3.49
CA GLN A 45 24.71 2.58 -2.38
C GLN A 45 23.37 3.11 -2.88
N ALA A 46 22.29 2.59 -2.30
CA ALA A 46 20.93 3.03 -2.56
C ALA A 46 20.29 3.52 -1.25
N LEU A 47 19.91 4.79 -1.23
CA LEU A 47 19.00 5.34 -0.24
C LEU A 47 17.58 5.12 -0.74
N VAL A 48 16.83 4.29 -0.04
CA VAL A 48 15.48 3.92 -0.44
C VAL A 48 14.47 4.39 0.59
N SER A 49 13.42 5.05 0.13
CA SER A 49 12.30 5.50 0.96
C SER A 49 11.00 4.86 0.48
N THR A 50 10.14 4.50 1.43
CA THR A 50 8.78 4.02 1.20
C THR A 50 7.80 5.03 1.76
N THR A 51 6.80 5.36 0.94
CA THR A 51 5.65 6.19 1.29
C THR A 51 4.38 5.37 1.06
N LEU A 52 3.46 5.49 2.01
CA LEU A 52 2.15 4.85 2.01
C LEU A 52 1.11 5.95 1.82
N GLY A 53 0.25 5.78 0.82
CA GLY A 53 -0.79 6.72 0.42
C GLY A 53 -2.16 6.06 0.37
N THR A 54 -3.16 6.85 0.00
CA THR A 54 -4.55 6.41 -0.12
C THR A 54 -4.88 6.11 -1.59
N VAL A 55 -6.14 5.78 -1.89
CA VAL A 55 -6.63 5.55 -3.27
C VAL A 55 -6.38 6.77 -4.16
N SER A 56 -6.43 7.99 -3.61
CA SER A 56 -6.22 9.22 -4.41
C SER A 56 -4.77 9.41 -4.85
N ASP A 57 -3.83 8.69 -4.24
CA ASP A 57 -2.40 8.70 -4.61
C ASP A 57 -2.07 7.68 -5.73
N GLU A 58 -3.04 6.87 -6.18
CA GLU A 58 -2.80 5.91 -7.26
C GLU A 58 -2.42 6.60 -8.56
N GLN A 59 -1.46 6.02 -9.28
CA GLN A 59 -1.09 6.53 -10.59
C GLN A 59 -2.13 6.09 -11.63
N ARG A 60 -2.82 7.07 -12.21
CA ARG A 60 -3.68 6.87 -13.38
C ARG A 60 -2.82 6.65 -14.63
N ILE A 61 -3.11 5.59 -15.35
CA ILE A 61 -2.37 5.15 -16.54
C ILE A 61 -3.34 5.10 -17.71
N ASP A 62 -3.16 6.08 -18.60
CA ASP A 62 -3.81 6.15 -19.90
C ASP A 62 -2.79 5.73 -20.98
N THR A 63 -2.97 4.52 -21.50
CA THR A 63 -2.06 3.92 -22.48
C THR A 63 -2.86 3.34 -23.63
N VAL A 64 -2.30 3.40 -24.84
CA VAL A 64 -2.91 2.83 -26.05
C VAL A 64 -3.12 1.32 -25.99
N ASP A 65 -2.43 0.62 -25.10
CA ASP A 65 -2.47 -0.84 -24.98
C ASP A 65 -3.75 -1.36 -24.30
N VAL A 66 -4.48 -0.49 -23.59
CA VAL A 66 -5.70 -0.85 -22.86
C VAL A 66 -6.82 0.10 -23.27
N ALA A 67 -7.99 -0.44 -23.59
CA ALA A 67 -9.13 0.36 -24.06
C ALA A 67 -9.72 1.29 -22.98
N GLN A 68 -9.41 1.04 -21.72
CA GLN A 68 -9.86 1.82 -20.57
C GLN A 68 -8.64 2.26 -19.75
N GLU A 69 -8.78 3.40 -19.10
CA GLU A 69 -7.81 3.89 -18.14
C GLU A 69 -7.64 2.88 -17.00
N THR A 70 -6.39 2.63 -16.62
CA THR A 70 -6.06 1.72 -15.51
C THR A 70 -5.37 2.49 -14.40
N THR A 71 -5.33 1.93 -13.20
CA THR A 71 -4.59 2.53 -12.07
C THR A 71 -3.47 1.62 -11.61
N LYS A 72 -2.46 2.23 -10.97
CA LYS A 72 -1.31 1.54 -10.42
C LYS A 72 -1.10 1.98 -8.97
N SER A 73 -1.33 1.03 -8.06
CA SER A 73 -1.19 1.23 -6.62
C SER A 73 0.22 0.95 -6.08
N PHE A 74 1.10 0.31 -6.85
CA PHE A 74 2.51 0.15 -6.50
C PHE A 74 3.41 0.85 -7.51
N MET A 75 4.22 1.80 -7.06
CA MET A 75 5.14 2.57 -7.90
C MET A 75 6.56 2.46 -7.37
N LEU A 76 7.50 2.15 -8.25
CA LEU A 76 8.92 2.28 -7.93
C LEU A 76 9.59 3.31 -8.85
N HIS A 77 10.07 4.39 -8.25
CA HIS A 77 10.87 5.41 -8.92
C HIS A 77 12.34 5.21 -8.58
N TYR A 78 13.16 5.17 -9.62
CA TYR A 78 14.60 5.00 -9.51
C TYR A 78 15.28 6.25 -10.06
N ASN A 79 16.18 6.83 -9.27
CA ASN A 79 16.93 8.04 -9.63
C ASN A 79 18.42 7.74 -9.60
N PHE A 80 19.13 8.18 -10.65
CA PHE A 80 20.58 8.02 -10.78
C PHE A 80 21.24 9.39 -10.94
N PRO A 81 21.46 10.13 -9.84
CA PRO A 81 22.06 11.45 -9.90
C PRO A 81 23.53 11.37 -10.36
N PRO A 82 24.04 12.38 -11.10
CA PRO A 82 25.40 12.35 -11.66
C PRO A 82 26.52 12.19 -10.63
N PHE A 83 26.31 12.70 -9.40
CA PHE A 83 27.29 12.59 -8.33
C PHE A 83 27.53 11.13 -7.90
N SER A 84 26.59 10.22 -8.18
CA SER A 84 26.72 8.80 -7.81
C SER A 84 27.89 8.09 -8.48
N THR A 85 28.39 8.64 -9.58
CA THR A 85 29.62 8.20 -10.28
C THR A 85 30.72 9.26 -10.25
N GLY A 86 30.59 10.29 -9.38
CA GLY A 86 31.55 11.39 -9.29
C GLY A 86 31.53 12.34 -10.50
N GLU A 87 30.48 12.32 -11.31
CA GLU A 87 30.37 13.16 -12.51
C GLU A 87 29.56 14.43 -12.24
N VAL A 88 29.83 15.48 -13.02
CA VAL A 88 29.05 16.72 -13.03
C VAL A 88 28.24 16.79 -14.31
N LYS A 89 26.91 16.60 -14.22
CA LYS A 89 25.97 16.72 -15.34
C LYS A 89 24.71 17.49 -14.91
N PRO A 90 24.02 18.18 -15.82
CA PRO A 90 22.74 18.82 -15.50
C PRO A 90 21.69 17.78 -15.07
N VAL A 91 20.99 18.04 -13.98
CA VAL A 91 19.83 17.22 -13.57
C VAL A 91 18.66 17.54 -14.49
N ARG A 92 18.22 16.54 -15.26
CA ARG A 92 17.05 16.60 -16.16
C ARG A 92 16.01 15.58 -15.70
N GLY A 93 14.96 15.36 -16.50
CA GLY A 93 14.02 14.27 -16.27
C GLY A 93 14.68 12.89 -16.34
N VAL A 94 13.94 11.88 -15.88
CA VAL A 94 14.41 10.49 -15.84
C VAL A 94 14.75 9.94 -17.22
N SER A 95 15.90 9.29 -17.34
CA SER A 95 16.36 8.64 -18.56
C SER A 95 15.67 7.28 -18.79
N ARG A 96 15.77 6.76 -20.02
CA ARG A 96 15.28 5.40 -20.34
C ARG A 96 15.90 4.32 -19.46
N ARG A 97 17.19 4.46 -19.09
CA ARG A 97 17.88 3.49 -18.24
C ARG A 97 17.36 3.54 -16.81
N GLU A 98 17.11 4.73 -16.29
CA GLU A 98 16.51 4.90 -14.96
C GLU A 98 15.12 4.28 -14.89
N ILE A 99 14.27 4.53 -15.88
CA ILE A 99 12.95 3.90 -16.00
C ILE A 99 13.10 2.37 -16.08
N GLY A 100 14.00 1.86 -16.92
CA GLY A 100 14.22 0.42 -17.08
C GLY A 100 14.70 -0.27 -15.81
N HIS A 101 15.63 0.34 -15.08
CA HIS A 101 16.10 -0.15 -13.78
C HIS A 101 14.99 -0.11 -12.72
N GLY A 102 14.22 0.98 -12.69
CA GLY A 102 13.04 1.10 -11.82
C GLY A 102 12.04 -0.01 -12.09
N SER A 103 11.65 -0.22 -13.34
CA SER A 103 10.73 -1.28 -13.75
C SER A 103 11.23 -2.69 -13.41
N LEU A 104 12.54 -2.96 -13.52
CA LEU A 104 13.11 -4.25 -13.12
C LEU A 104 12.95 -4.47 -11.62
N ALA A 105 13.31 -3.47 -10.80
CA ALA A 105 13.21 -3.58 -9.36
C ALA A 105 11.75 -3.63 -8.89
N GLU A 106 10.87 -2.90 -9.57
CA GLU A 106 9.42 -2.91 -9.32
C GLU A 106 8.85 -4.32 -9.52
N ARG A 107 9.11 -4.94 -10.69
CA ARG A 107 8.67 -6.31 -10.97
C ARG A 107 9.15 -7.31 -9.92
N ALA A 108 10.39 -7.14 -9.46
CA ALA A 108 10.98 -8.03 -8.46
C ALA A 108 10.30 -7.94 -7.08
N LEU A 109 9.86 -6.74 -6.68
CA LEU A 109 9.23 -6.49 -5.38
C LEU A 109 7.71 -6.70 -5.43
N GLN A 110 7.05 -6.32 -6.52
CA GLN A 110 5.59 -6.41 -6.69
C GLN A 110 5.07 -7.85 -6.49
N ALA A 111 5.82 -8.86 -6.95
CA ALA A 111 5.48 -10.27 -6.76
C ALA A 111 5.32 -10.69 -5.29
N LEU A 112 5.92 -9.93 -4.36
CA LEU A 112 5.98 -10.22 -2.93
C LEU A 112 5.05 -9.34 -2.11
N LEU A 113 4.37 -8.37 -2.73
CA LEU A 113 3.41 -7.53 -2.04
C LEU A 113 2.15 -8.34 -1.66
N PRO A 114 1.50 -7.97 -0.54
CA PRO A 114 0.17 -8.47 -0.22
C PRO A 114 -0.84 -8.05 -1.29
N PRO A 115 -1.97 -8.76 -1.43
CA PRO A 115 -3.10 -8.27 -2.20
C PRO A 115 -3.65 -6.97 -1.57
N TYR A 116 -4.25 -6.11 -2.40
CA TYR A 116 -4.70 -4.78 -1.98
C TYR A 116 -5.71 -4.86 -0.83
N GLU A 117 -6.60 -5.84 -0.84
CA GLU A 117 -7.63 -6.06 0.19
C GLU A 117 -7.02 -6.36 1.57
N ALA A 118 -5.84 -7.00 1.60
CA ALA A 118 -5.12 -7.29 2.84
C ALA A 118 -4.26 -6.11 3.32
N PHE A 119 -3.88 -5.21 2.42
CA PHE A 119 -3.06 -4.04 2.72
C PHE A 119 -3.43 -2.88 1.78
N PRO A 120 -4.53 -2.15 2.09
CA PRO A 120 -5.20 -1.24 1.16
C PRO A 120 -4.49 0.10 1.02
N TYR A 121 -3.20 0.06 0.73
CA TYR A 121 -2.33 1.21 0.61
C TYR A 121 -1.81 1.34 -0.81
N THR A 122 -1.78 2.57 -1.30
CA THR A 122 -0.91 2.92 -2.41
C THR A 122 0.52 3.00 -1.90
N ILE A 123 1.44 2.29 -2.53
CA ILE A 123 2.83 2.17 -2.09
C ILE A 123 3.72 2.82 -3.13
N ARG A 124 4.47 3.84 -2.71
CA ARG A 124 5.51 4.46 -3.51
C ARG A 124 6.88 4.19 -2.90
N VAL A 125 7.75 3.58 -3.68
CA VAL A 125 9.17 3.41 -3.36
C VAL A 125 9.99 4.36 -4.22
N VAL A 126 10.88 5.13 -3.60
CA VAL A 126 11.87 5.94 -4.31
C VAL A 126 13.25 5.47 -3.91
N SER A 127 14.07 5.10 -4.90
CA SER A 127 15.46 4.71 -4.72
C SER A 127 16.38 5.74 -5.34
N ASP A 128 17.07 6.47 -4.48
CA ASP A 128 18.11 7.42 -4.85
C ASP A 128 19.48 6.74 -4.76
N ILE A 129 20.16 6.60 -5.90
CA ILE A 129 21.49 6.00 -5.93
C ILE A 129 22.52 7.04 -5.51
N LEU A 130 23.20 6.78 -4.39
CA LEU A 130 24.19 7.69 -3.83
C LEU A 130 25.61 7.37 -4.31
N GLU A 131 25.87 6.09 -4.60
CA GLU A 131 27.12 5.58 -5.15
C GLU A 131 26.84 4.45 -6.14
N SER A 132 27.60 4.35 -7.23
CA SER A 132 27.42 3.26 -8.19
C SER A 132 28.72 2.77 -8.81
N ASN A 133 29.11 1.55 -8.45
CA ASN A 133 30.16 0.79 -9.11
C ASN A 133 29.75 -0.67 -9.36
N GLY A 134 28.46 -0.97 -9.49
CA GLY A 134 27.99 -2.32 -9.84
C GLY A 134 26.53 -2.57 -9.49
N SER A 135 25.68 -2.58 -10.52
CA SER A 135 24.23 -2.84 -10.46
C SER A 135 23.52 -2.21 -9.26
N SER A 136 23.42 -0.89 -9.32
CA SER A 136 22.52 -0.09 -8.47
C SER A 136 21.06 -0.55 -8.56
N SER A 137 20.61 -1.12 -9.69
CA SER A 137 19.27 -1.71 -9.80
C SER A 137 19.02 -2.87 -8.84
N MET A 138 20.02 -3.71 -8.56
CA MET A 138 19.89 -4.79 -7.57
C MET A 138 20.05 -4.26 -6.14
N ALA A 139 20.84 -3.20 -5.93
CA ALA A 139 20.86 -2.48 -4.66
C ALA A 139 19.48 -1.87 -4.34
N THR A 140 18.77 -1.36 -5.36
CA THR A 140 17.38 -0.88 -5.23
C THR A 140 16.41 -1.99 -4.81
N VAL A 141 16.54 -3.21 -5.34
CA VAL A 141 15.71 -4.35 -4.88
C VAL A 141 15.96 -4.63 -3.39
N CYS A 142 17.23 -4.74 -2.99
CA CYS A 142 17.59 -5.03 -1.59
C CYS A 142 17.13 -3.91 -0.64
N GLY A 143 17.46 -2.65 -0.96
CA GLY A 143 17.04 -1.49 -0.18
C GLY A 143 15.53 -1.28 -0.19
N GLY A 144 14.85 -1.54 -1.30
CA GLY A 144 13.40 -1.51 -1.41
C GLY A 144 12.72 -2.56 -0.54
N SER A 145 13.23 -3.79 -0.53
CA SER A 145 12.73 -4.83 0.38
C SER A 145 12.85 -4.39 1.85
N LEU A 146 14.01 -3.86 2.24
CA LEU A 146 14.22 -3.37 3.62
C LEU A 146 13.32 -2.17 3.94
N ALA A 147 13.19 -1.20 3.03
CA ALA A 147 12.37 -0.01 3.25
C ALA A 147 10.87 -0.33 3.33
N LEU A 148 10.39 -1.29 2.54
CA LEU A 148 9.01 -1.79 2.60
C LEU A 148 8.74 -2.49 3.95
N MET A 149 9.66 -3.36 4.38
CA MET A 149 9.57 -4.05 5.67
C MET A 149 9.65 -3.06 6.84
N ASP A 150 10.52 -2.05 6.76
CA ASP A 150 10.64 -0.97 7.74
C ASP A 150 9.36 -0.11 7.80
N ALA A 151 8.68 0.08 6.67
CA ALA A 151 7.38 0.75 6.62
C ALA A 151 6.22 -0.08 7.22
N GLY A 152 6.47 -1.35 7.58
CA GLY A 152 5.46 -2.28 8.07
C GLY A 152 4.60 -2.89 6.97
N VAL A 153 5.06 -2.87 5.71
CA VAL A 153 4.38 -3.58 4.61
C VAL A 153 4.54 -5.09 4.83
N PRO A 154 3.45 -5.88 4.88
CA PRO A 154 3.50 -7.31 5.14
C PRO A 154 3.92 -8.08 3.88
N MET A 155 5.18 -7.92 3.47
CA MET A 155 5.76 -8.64 2.35
C MET A 155 5.74 -10.15 2.61
N LYS A 156 5.44 -10.96 1.58
CA LYS A 156 5.43 -12.43 1.67
C LYS A 156 6.77 -13.01 2.12
N ALA A 157 7.87 -12.40 1.66
CA ALA A 157 9.23 -12.71 2.09
C ALA A 157 10.19 -11.57 1.72
N PRO A 158 11.36 -11.45 2.36
CA PRO A 158 12.42 -10.52 1.94
C PRO A 158 12.97 -10.88 0.55
N CYS A 159 13.34 -9.85 -0.22
CA CYS A 159 13.85 -9.98 -1.59
C CYS A 159 15.25 -9.38 -1.71
N ALA A 160 16.17 -10.13 -2.32
CA ALA A 160 17.50 -9.63 -2.65
C ALA A 160 17.79 -9.79 -4.14
N GLY A 161 18.66 -8.92 -4.64
CA GLY A 161 19.15 -8.93 -6.01
C GLY A 161 20.66 -9.08 -6.09
N VAL A 162 21.15 -9.84 -7.06
CA VAL A 162 22.57 -9.92 -7.42
C VAL A 162 22.75 -9.71 -8.91
N ALA A 163 23.83 -9.01 -9.26
CA ALA A 163 24.27 -8.87 -10.65
C ALA A 163 25.44 -9.80 -10.91
N MET A 164 25.38 -10.45 -12.05
CA MET A 164 26.28 -11.50 -12.43
C MET A 164 26.81 -11.18 -13.82
N GLY A 165 28.03 -11.60 -14.10
CA GLY A 165 28.65 -11.41 -15.39
C GLY A 165 29.25 -12.69 -15.92
N LEU A 166 29.64 -12.64 -17.18
CA LEU A 166 30.33 -13.74 -17.82
C LEU A 166 31.41 -13.20 -18.75
N ILE A 167 32.57 -13.84 -18.72
CA ILE A 167 33.66 -13.64 -19.69
C ILE A 167 33.92 -14.98 -20.36
N LYS A 168 34.01 -14.98 -21.68
CA LYS A 168 34.31 -16.15 -22.52
C LYS A 168 35.48 -15.84 -23.46
N GLU A 169 36.50 -16.69 -23.45
CA GLU A 169 37.60 -16.65 -24.42
C GLU A 169 37.85 -18.04 -24.99
N GLY A 170 37.52 -18.23 -26.27
CA GLY A 170 37.47 -19.54 -26.89
C GLY A 170 36.47 -20.45 -26.17
N ASP A 171 36.96 -21.57 -25.66
CA ASP A 171 36.17 -22.54 -24.89
C ASP A 171 36.18 -22.28 -23.38
N ARG A 172 36.99 -21.33 -22.89
CA ARG A 172 37.08 -21.00 -21.47
C ARG A 172 36.02 -19.99 -21.08
N VAL A 173 35.38 -20.20 -19.93
CA VAL A 173 34.30 -19.37 -19.41
C VAL A 173 34.55 -19.08 -17.94
N ALA A 174 34.36 -17.83 -17.54
CA ALA A 174 34.35 -17.40 -16.14
C ALA A 174 33.03 -16.71 -15.83
N VAL A 175 32.30 -17.22 -14.85
CA VAL A 175 31.08 -16.60 -14.32
C VAL A 175 31.44 -15.75 -13.11
N LEU A 176 31.09 -14.48 -13.14
CA LEU A 176 31.42 -13.48 -12.13
C LEU A 176 30.21 -13.17 -11.25
N THR A 177 30.42 -13.19 -9.94
CA THR A 177 29.41 -12.85 -8.93
C THR A 177 29.59 -11.41 -8.45
N ASP A 178 28.48 -10.67 -8.37
CA ASP A 178 28.44 -9.28 -7.91
C ASP A 178 29.42 -8.38 -8.69
N ILE A 179 29.12 -8.22 -9.97
CA ILE A 179 30.00 -7.54 -10.92
C ILE A 179 30.14 -6.04 -10.69
N LEU A 180 31.33 -5.54 -11.01
CA LEU A 180 31.66 -4.12 -11.08
C LEU A 180 31.21 -3.50 -12.40
N GLY A 181 31.15 -2.16 -12.48
CA GLY A 181 30.86 -1.47 -13.73
C GLY A 181 31.85 -1.78 -14.86
N ALA A 182 33.14 -1.93 -14.52
CA ALA A 182 34.17 -2.33 -15.48
C ALA A 182 33.99 -3.78 -15.97
N GLU A 183 33.51 -4.67 -15.10
CA GLU A 183 33.25 -6.09 -15.42
C GLU A 183 32.03 -6.27 -16.31
N ASP A 184 30.99 -5.45 -16.13
CA ASP A 184 29.87 -5.38 -17.08
C ASP A 184 30.36 -4.89 -18.44
N TYR A 185 31.06 -3.74 -18.49
CA TYR A 185 31.52 -3.16 -19.75
C TYR A 185 32.38 -4.12 -20.58
N LEU A 186 33.26 -4.87 -19.91
CA LEU A 186 34.17 -5.82 -20.55
C LEU A 186 33.64 -7.25 -20.63
N GLY A 187 32.48 -7.54 -20.02
CA GLY A 187 31.85 -8.85 -19.99
C GLY A 187 31.03 -9.14 -21.26
N ASP A 188 30.85 -10.43 -21.54
CA ASP A 188 30.11 -10.93 -22.72
C ASP A 188 28.62 -11.18 -22.43
N MET A 189 28.25 -11.23 -21.16
CA MET A 189 26.87 -11.24 -20.69
C MET A 189 26.81 -10.58 -19.32
N ASP A 190 25.80 -9.75 -19.11
CA ASP A 190 25.36 -9.33 -17.79
C ASP A 190 23.97 -9.87 -17.52
N PHE A 191 23.77 -10.42 -16.32
CA PHE A 191 22.44 -10.83 -15.91
C PHE A 191 22.18 -10.52 -14.45
N LYS A 192 20.94 -10.13 -14.17
CA LYS A 192 20.48 -9.66 -12.87
C LYS A 192 19.40 -10.60 -12.40
N VAL A 193 19.56 -11.13 -11.19
CA VAL A 193 18.62 -12.08 -10.60
C VAL A 193 18.15 -11.54 -9.27
N ALA A 194 16.84 -11.41 -9.13
CA ALA A 194 16.19 -11.03 -7.89
C ALA A 194 15.25 -12.13 -7.40
N GLY A 195 15.09 -12.23 -6.08
CA GLY A 195 14.16 -13.19 -5.50
C GLY A 195 14.35 -13.42 -4.01
N THR A 196 13.63 -14.43 -3.52
CA THR A 196 13.59 -14.85 -2.12
C THR A 196 14.46 -16.08 -1.92
N ARG A 197 14.38 -16.69 -0.73
CA ARG A 197 14.98 -18.01 -0.47
C ARG A 197 14.30 -19.12 -1.27
N ASP A 198 13.00 -18.99 -1.51
CA ASP A 198 12.17 -20.03 -2.13
C ASP A 198 12.17 -19.96 -3.65
N GLY A 199 12.44 -18.79 -4.23
CA GLY A 199 12.34 -18.63 -5.67
C GLY A 199 12.88 -17.33 -6.22
N VAL A 200 12.78 -17.21 -7.53
CA VAL A 200 13.18 -16.02 -8.31
C VAL A 200 11.92 -15.20 -8.59
N THR A 201 11.99 -13.89 -8.38
CA THR A 201 10.88 -12.96 -8.68
C THR A 201 11.11 -12.20 -9.98
N ALA A 202 12.37 -11.91 -10.34
CA ALA A 202 12.71 -11.29 -11.61
C ALA A 202 14.08 -11.73 -12.11
N VAL A 203 14.21 -11.82 -13.44
CA VAL A 203 15.46 -12.04 -14.16
C VAL A 203 15.52 -11.07 -15.33
N GLN A 204 16.70 -10.47 -15.51
CA GLN A 204 17.05 -9.73 -16.72
C GLN A 204 18.39 -10.27 -17.23
N MET A 205 18.50 -10.52 -18.53
CA MET A 205 19.72 -10.99 -19.17
C MET A 205 19.99 -10.17 -20.41
N ASP A 206 21.21 -9.66 -20.53
CA ASP A 206 21.71 -8.96 -21.71
C ASP A 206 22.95 -9.74 -22.20
N ILE A 207 22.82 -10.39 -23.36
CA ILE A 207 23.85 -11.25 -23.94
C ILE A 207 24.49 -10.52 -25.13
N LYS A 208 25.81 -10.35 -25.10
CA LYS A 208 26.58 -9.62 -26.13
C LYS A 208 27.25 -10.54 -27.15
N ILE A 209 27.23 -11.86 -26.92
CA ILE A 209 27.86 -12.88 -27.78
C ILE A 209 26.88 -13.98 -28.22
N GLN A 210 27.24 -14.70 -29.28
CA GLN A 210 26.53 -15.90 -29.70
C GLN A 210 27.11 -17.17 -29.06
N GLY A 211 26.32 -18.23 -28.95
CA GLY A 211 26.79 -19.56 -28.53
C GLY A 211 27.02 -19.70 -27.02
N LEU A 212 26.05 -19.24 -26.22
CA LEU A 212 26.01 -19.52 -24.78
C LEU A 212 25.29 -20.87 -24.54
N ASP A 213 26.01 -21.83 -23.97
CA ASP A 213 25.45 -23.14 -23.61
C ASP A 213 24.50 -23.01 -22.41
N LEU A 214 23.36 -23.72 -22.45
CA LEU A 214 22.42 -23.82 -21.34
C LEU A 214 23.08 -24.33 -20.05
N ARG A 215 24.15 -25.14 -20.15
CA ARG A 215 24.94 -25.57 -19.00
C ARG A 215 25.58 -24.40 -18.26
N ILE A 216 26.09 -23.43 -18.99
CA ILE A 216 26.72 -22.22 -18.43
C ILE A 216 25.66 -21.34 -17.77
N VAL A 217 24.50 -21.17 -18.42
CA VAL A 217 23.38 -20.41 -17.83
C VAL A 217 22.93 -21.04 -16.52
N ARG A 218 22.84 -22.39 -16.47
CA ARG A 218 22.49 -23.11 -15.25
C ARG A 218 23.50 -22.88 -14.13
N GLU A 219 24.79 -23.00 -14.41
CA GLU A 219 25.86 -22.71 -13.45
C GLU A 219 25.74 -21.28 -12.92
N ALA A 220 25.53 -20.33 -13.83
CA ALA A 220 25.42 -18.93 -13.48
C ALA A 220 24.22 -18.64 -12.56
N LEU A 221 23.07 -19.28 -12.81
CA LEU A 221 21.90 -19.21 -11.92
C LEU A 221 22.14 -19.85 -10.56
N HIS A 222 22.92 -20.95 -10.49
CA HIS A 222 23.30 -21.56 -9.21
C HIS A 222 24.20 -20.63 -8.38
N LYS A 223 25.23 -20.05 -9.00
CA LYS A 223 26.09 -19.05 -8.34
C LYS A 223 25.29 -17.83 -7.90
N ALA A 224 24.40 -17.33 -8.76
CA ALA A 224 23.49 -16.23 -8.43
C ALA A 224 22.58 -16.57 -7.23
N ARG A 225 22.08 -17.80 -7.13
CA ARG A 225 21.30 -18.25 -5.97
C ARG A 225 22.13 -18.20 -4.70
N THR A 226 23.35 -18.75 -4.70
CA THR A 226 24.23 -18.72 -3.51
C THR A 226 24.52 -17.29 -3.07
N ALA A 227 24.87 -16.41 -4.01
CA ALA A 227 25.13 -15.00 -3.73
C ALA A 227 23.88 -14.27 -3.20
N ARG A 228 22.71 -14.51 -3.79
CA ARG A 228 21.44 -13.94 -3.34
C ARG A 228 21.09 -14.38 -1.91
N LEU A 229 21.28 -15.64 -1.57
CA LEU A 229 21.05 -16.15 -0.22
C LEU A 229 21.99 -15.50 0.80
N HIS A 230 23.27 -15.35 0.45
CA HIS A 230 24.22 -14.62 1.29
C HIS A 230 23.79 -13.16 1.53
N ILE A 231 23.36 -12.45 0.48
CA ILE A 231 22.84 -11.08 0.61
C ILE A 231 21.59 -11.05 1.53
N LEU A 232 20.67 -12.00 1.39
CA LEU A 232 19.50 -12.13 2.27
C LEU A 232 19.89 -12.41 3.73
N ASP A 233 20.94 -13.19 3.97
CA ASP A 233 21.44 -13.45 5.33
C ASP A 233 21.93 -12.14 5.97
N VAL A 234 22.71 -11.33 5.24
CA VAL A 234 23.19 -10.03 5.75
C VAL A 234 22.05 -9.05 5.97
N MET A 235 21.11 -8.95 5.02
CA MET A 235 19.91 -8.10 5.19
C MET A 235 19.09 -8.52 6.42
N GLY A 236 18.93 -9.83 6.64
CA GLY A 236 18.19 -10.39 7.76
C GLY A 236 18.80 -10.09 9.13
N GLN A 237 20.11 -9.81 9.19
CA GLN A 237 20.77 -9.33 10.43
C GLN A 237 20.30 -7.92 10.82
N THR A 238 19.86 -7.11 9.85
CA THR A 238 19.34 -5.75 10.08
C THR A 238 17.84 -5.76 10.34
N LEU A 239 17.08 -6.44 9.48
CA LEU A 239 15.63 -6.55 9.60
C LEU A 239 15.15 -7.88 9.01
N ALA A 240 14.88 -8.86 9.89
CA ALA A 240 14.48 -10.20 9.47
C ALA A 240 13.02 -10.30 8.98
N GLN A 241 12.13 -9.47 9.54
CA GLN A 241 10.69 -9.47 9.26
C GLN A 241 10.14 -8.03 9.19
N PRO A 242 9.01 -7.80 8.49
CA PRO A 242 8.34 -6.51 8.51
C PRO A 242 8.04 -6.03 9.93
N ARG A 243 8.07 -4.71 10.14
CA ARG A 243 7.59 -4.13 11.41
C ARG A 243 6.12 -4.46 11.61
N THR A 244 5.74 -4.75 12.86
CA THR A 244 4.35 -5.06 13.24
C THR A 244 3.43 -3.84 13.22
N SER A 245 4.01 -2.64 13.38
CA SER A 245 3.27 -1.37 13.36
C SER A 245 3.73 -0.49 12.21
N LEU A 246 2.77 0.10 11.49
CA LEU A 246 3.03 1.17 10.53
C LEU A 246 3.58 2.43 11.22
N SER A 247 4.33 3.23 10.47
CA SER A 247 4.80 4.55 10.90
C SER A 247 3.67 5.42 11.43
N LYS A 248 3.96 6.22 12.46
CA LYS A 248 3.01 7.21 13.02
C LYS A 248 2.63 8.32 12.04
N TYR A 249 3.42 8.50 10.99
CA TYR A 249 3.16 9.48 9.93
C TYR A 249 2.37 8.90 8.76
N ALA A 250 2.27 7.56 8.68
CA ALA A 250 1.48 6.91 7.66
C ALA A 250 -0.01 7.08 7.94
N PRO A 251 -0.84 7.24 6.89
CA PRO A 251 -2.28 7.22 7.05
C PRO A 251 -2.72 5.87 7.63
N ARG A 252 -3.66 5.88 8.55
CA ARG A 252 -4.38 4.70 9.02
C ARG A 252 -5.60 4.53 8.14
N ILE A 253 -5.73 3.33 7.57
CA ILE A 253 -6.83 2.99 6.69
C ILE A 253 -7.72 1.99 7.42
N ILE A 254 -8.99 2.34 7.54
CA ILE A 254 -10.05 1.51 8.12
C ILE A 254 -11.00 1.17 6.97
N THR A 255 -11.18 -0.12 6.72
CA THR A 255 -12.14 -0.62 5.73
C THR A 255 -13.41 -1.11 6.42
N VAL A 256 -14.56 -0.71 5.88
CA VAL A 256 -15.88 -1.14 6.34
C VAL A 256 -16.67 -1.63 5.13
N GLN A 257 -17.16 -2.87 5.20
CA GLN A 257 -18.08 -3.39 4.19
C GLN A 257 -19.51 -2.97 4.55
N ILE A 258 -20.19 -2.34 3.60
CA ILE A 258 -21.62 -2.02 3.67
C ILE A 258 -22.36 -2.75 2.56
N ARG A 259 -23.69 -2.71 2.63
CA ARG A 259 -24.53 -3.20 1.54
C ARG A 259 -24.56 -2.17 0.39
N PRO A 260 -24.45 -2.60 -0.89
CA PRO A 260 -24.42 -1.69 -2.03
C PRO A 260 -25.63 -0.74 -2.14
N ASP A 261 -26.80 -1.16 -1.67
CA ASP A 261 -28.03 -0.36 -1.67
C ASP A 261 -27.96 0.86 -0.73
N ARG A 262 -27.01 0.88 0.22
CA ARG A 262 -26.82 1.95 1.21
C ARG A 262 -25.70 2.93 0.85
N ILE A 263 -25.02 2.74 -0.29
CA ILE A 263 -23.98 3.66 -0.78
C ILE A 263 -24.54 5.10 -0.92
N GLY A 264 -25.77 5.20 -1.43
CA GLY A 264 -26.44 6.49 -1.63
C GLY A 264 -26.65 7.29 -0.33
N ASP A 265 -26.83 6.61 0.80
CA ASP A 265 -27.08 7.25 2.10
C ASP A 265 -25.79 7.90 2.66
N ILE A 266 -24.64 7.25 2.44
CA ILE A 266 -23.34 7.77 2.86
C ILE A 266 -22.91 8.95 1.99
N ILE A 267 -23.04 8.81 0.66
CA ILE A 267 -22.68 9.89 -0.27
C ILE A 267 -23.62 11.08 -0.04
N GLY A 268 -24.92 10.82 0.06
CA GLY A 268 -25.97 11.81 0.19
C GLY A 268 -26.14 12.69 -1.07
N PRO A 269 -27.11 13.61 -1.07
CA PRO A 269 -27.40 14.45 -2.23
C PRO A 269 -26.17 15.27 -2.65
N LYS A 270 -25.70 15.08 -3.89
CA LYS A 270 -24.50 15.74 -4.46
C LYS A 270 -23.22 15.52 -3.63
N GLY A 271 -23.12 14.43 -2.86
CA GLY A 271 -21.95 14.17 -2.02
C GLY A 271 -21.91 15.00 -0.73
N LYS A 272 -23.02 15.62 -0.31
CA LYS A 272 -23.05 16.50 0.85
C LYS A 272 -22.76 15.77 2.16
N THR A 273 -23.27 14.55 2.33
CA THR A 273 -23.12 13.78 3.56
C THR A 273 -21.67 13.35 3.75
N ILE A 274 -21.09 12.70 2.73
CA ILE A 274 -19.68 12.25 2.78
C ILE A 274 -18.72 13.42 3.01
N ARG A 275 -18.89 14.55 2.30
CA ARG A 275 -18.09 15.77 2.54
C ARG A 275 -18.27 16.30 3.96
N GLY A 276 -19.49 16.31 4.49
CA GLY A 276 -19.75 16.73 5.87
C GLY A 276 -19.03 15.86 6.91
N ILE A 277 -18.94 14.55 6.69
CA ILE A 277 -18.16 13.65 7.57
C ILE A 277 -16.67 13.95 7.43
N GLN A 278 -16.16 14.09 6.21
CA GLN A 278 -14.76 14.42 5.96
C GLN A 278 -14.36 15.76 6.60
N ASP A 279 -15.20 16.79 6.49
CA ASP A 279 -14.95 18.11 7.07
C ASP A 279 -14.95 18.09 8.62
N GLN A 280 -15.82 17.28 9.25
CA GLN A 280 -15.90 17.17 10.71
C GLN A 280 -14.81 16.30 11.33
N THR A 281 -14.34 15.30 10.58
CA THR A 281 -13.38 14.31 11.09
C THR A 281 -11.96 14.60 10.64
N GLY A 282 -11.78 15.25 9.49
CA GLY A 282 -10.50 15.39 8.80
C GLY A 282 -10.03 14.08 8.14
N ALA A 283 -10.89 13.05 8.08
CA ALA A 283 -10.60 11.80 7.38
C ALA A 283 -10.97 11.92 5.89
N GLU A 284 -10.29 11.18 5.04
CA GLU A 284 -10.66 10.97 3.64
C GLU A 284 -11.51 9.70 3.55
N ILE A 285 -12.64 9.76 2.87
CA ILE A 285 -13.57 8.64 2.75
C ILE A 285 -13.77 8.35 1.27
N ASN A 286 -13.46 7.12 0.86
CA ASN A 286 -13.71 6.62 -0.48
C ASN A 286 -14.71 5.47 -0.39
N VAL A 287 -15.69 5.43 -1.30
CA VAL A 287 -16.70 4.39 -1.38
C VAL A 287 -16.68 3.83 -2.80
N ASP A 288 -16.55 2.52 -2.94
CA ASP A 288 -16.63 1.86 -4.25
C ASP A 288 -18.04 1.32 -4.54
N ASP A 289 -18.27 0.90 -5.79
CA ASP A 289 -19.55 0.36 -6.25
C ASP A 289 -19.89 -1.01 -5.61
N SER A 290 -18.92 -1.67 -4.97
CA SER A 290 -19.13 -2.93 -4.25
C SER A 290 -19.64 -2.73 -2.82
N GLY A 291 -19.64 -1.48 -2.33
CA GLY A 291 -19.99 -1.15 -0.95
C GLY A 291 -18.80 -1.29 0.01
N MET A 292 -17.56 -1.28 -0.49
CA MET A 292 -16.38 -1.14 0.37
C MET A 292 -16.14 0.35 0.64
N VAL A 293 -16.15 0.71 1.93
CA VAL A 293 -15.86 2.07 2.40
C VAL A 293 -14.46 2.09 3.01
N THR A 294 -13.59 2.89 2.43
CA THR A 294 -12.19 3.06 2.85
C THR A 294 -12.03 4.42 3.51
N ILE A 295 -11.75 4.43 4.81
CA ILE A 295 -11.58 5.63 5.63
C ILE A 295 -10.10 5.79 5.93
N SER A 296 -9.50 6.89 5.48
CA SER A 296 -8.08 7.17 5.64
C SER A 296 -7.86 8.40 6.53
N SER A 297 -7.02 8.29 7.56
CA SER A 297 -6.65 9.44 8.39
C SER A 297 -5.25 9.31 9.00
N THR A 298 -4.54 10.42 9.17
CA THR A 298 -3.26 10.44 9.91
C THR A 298 -3.44 10.33 11.43
N SER A 299 -4.67 10.51 11.94
CA SER A 299 -5.02 10.30 13.34
C SER A 299 -5.97 9.13 13.50
N GLY A 300 -5.63 8.18 14.38
CA GLY A 300 -6.49 7.03 14.68
C GLY A 300 -7.87 7.47 15.22
N GLU A 301 -7.91 8.49 16.08
CA GLU A 301 -9.17 9.03 16.62
C GLU A 301 -10.07 9.64 15.54
N ALA A 302 -9.48 10.30 14.54
CA ALA A 302 -10.24 10.86 13.43
C ALA A 302 -10.82 9.75 12.53
N GLY A 303 -10.05 8.70 12.26
CA GLY A 303 -10.52 7.52 11.53
C GLY A 303 -11.67 6.81 12.24
N GLU A 304 -11.55 6.56 13.54
CA GLU A 304 -12.60 5.90 14.33
C GLU A 304 -13.88 6.74 14.41
N ARG A 305 -13.76 8.06 14.61
CA ARG A 305 -14.94 8.94 14.56
C ARG A 305 -15.66 8.87 13.22
N ALA A 306 -14.92 8.87 12.11
CA ALA A 306 -15.52 8.74 10.78
C ALA A 306 -16.19 7.37 10.59
N ARG A 307 -15.58 6.29 11.09
CA ARG A 307 -16.14 4.94 11.09
C ARG A 307 -17.46 4.89 11.86
N ASP A 308 -17.49 5.46 13.06
CA ASP A 308 -18.69 5.47 13.90
C ASP A 308 -19.82 6.32 13.27
N MET A 309 -19.49 7.45 12.63
CA MET A 309 -20.46 8.25 11.88
C MET A 309 -21.05 7.49 10.68
N ILE A 310 -20.22 6.75 9.93
CA ILE A 310 -20.68 5.90 8.83
C ILE A 310 -21.55 4.76 9.36
N ALA A 311 -21.12 4.09 10.43
CA ALA A 311 -21.88 3.02 11.06
C ALA A 311 -23.26 3.50 11.52
N ALA A 312 -23.36 4.69 12.09
CA ALA A 312 -24.64 5.28 12.51
C ALA A 312 -25.59 5.57 11.35
N ILE A 313 -25.08 5.92 10.16
CA ILE A 313 -25.90 6.15 8.95
C ILE A 313 -26.41 4.83 8.38
N VAL A 314 -25.55 3.80 8.37
CA VAL A 314 -25.86 2.49 7.78
C VAL A 314 -26.63 1.60 8.75
N GLN A 315 -26.66 1.95 10.05
CA GLN A 315 -27.37 1.21 11.08
C GLN A 315 -28.83 0.97 10.68
N GLU A 316 -29.24 -0.30 10.67
CA GLU A 316 -30.63 -0.65 10.46
C GLU A 316 -31.41 -0.50 11.78
N PRO A 317 -32.59 0.12 11.73
CA PRO A 317 -33.44 0.23 12.90
C PRO A 317 -34.06 -1.14 13.22
N GLU A 318 -33.71 -1.68 14.38
CA GLU A 318 -34.16 -2.99 14.85
C GLU A 318 -35.52 -2.88 15.56
N VAL A 319 -36.46 -3.72 15.15
CA VAL A 319 -37.78 -3.80 15.80
C VAL A 319 -37.60 -4.27 17.24
N GLY A 320 -38.16 -3.51 18.18
CA GLY A 320 -38.04 -3.77 19.60
C GLY A 320 -36.96 -2.95 20.32
N THR A 321 -36.10 -2.25 19.59
CA THR A 321 -35.05 -1.41 20.18
C THR A 321 -35.59 -0.04 20.58
N ILE A 322 -35.09 0.50 21.69
CA ILE A 322 -35.44 1.83 22.20
C ILE A 322 -34.40 2.83 21.69
N TYR A 323 -34.86 3.87 21.00
CA TYR A 323 -34.05 4.94 20.44
C TYR A 323 -34.31 6.27 21.15
N GLU A 324 -33.27 7.09 21.30
CA GLU A 324 -33.41 8.51 21.63
C GLU A 324 -33.47 9.33 20.35
N GLY A 325 -34.68 9.71 19.94
CA GLY A 325 -34.90 10.44 18.70
C GLY A 325 -35.27 11.90 18.90
N THR A 326 -35.07 12.73 17.87
CA THR A 326 -35.45 14.14 17.87
C THR A 326 -36.68 14.37 17.01
N VAL A 327 -37.67 15.11 17.51
CA VAL A 327 -38.91 15.42 16.78
C VAL A 327 -38.61 16.40 15.65
N LYS A 328 -38.75 15.97 14.39
CA LYS A 328 -38.54 16.82 13.20
C LYS A 328 -39.76 17.64 12.84
N SER A 329 -40.94 17.03 12.94
CA SER A 329 -42.21 17.68 12.66
C SER A 329 -43.35 17.04 13.45
N THR A 330 -44.39 17.82 13.70
CA THR A 330 -45.62 17.39 14.36
C THR A 330 -46.79 17.59 13.39
N THR A 331 -47.72 16.65 13.39
CA THR A 331 -48.96 16.71 12.61
C THR A 331 -50.14 16.40 13.52
N ALA A 332 -51.38 16.58 13.02
CA ALA A 332 -52.59 16.31 13.77
C ALA A 332 -52.74 14.84 14.21
N PHE A 333 -52.09 13.90 13.51
CA PHE A 333 -52.21 12.46 13.77
C PHE A 333 -50.96 11.84 14.42
N GLY A 334 -49.90 12.61 14.65
CA GLY A 334 -48.68 12.12 15.30
C GLY A 334 -47.49 13.05 15.13
N ALA A 335 -46.31 12.55 15.49
CA ALA A 335 -45.04 13.25 15.32
C ALA A 335 -44.06 12.39 14.51
N PHE A 336 -43.29 13.03 13.64
CA PHE A 336 -42.16 12.38 12.96
C PHE A 336 -40.91 12.58 13.81
N VAL A 337 -40.37 11.45 14.26
CA VAL A 337 -39.19 11.41 15.13
C VAL A 337 -38.04 10.78 14.36
N GLU A 338 -36.93 11.50 14.24
CA GLU A 338 -35.69 10.97 13.67
C GLU A 338 -35.00 10.10 14.73
N ILE A 339 -34.93 8.79 14.49
CA ILE A 339 -34.35 7.80 15.42
C ILE A 339 -32.90 7.44 15.08
N LEU A 340 -32.54 7.56 13.80
CA LEU A 340 -31.19 7.43 13.25
C LEU A 340 -31.00 8.53 12.21
N PRO A 341 -29.77 8.94 11.87
CA PRO A 341 -29.52 9.99 10.89
C PRO A 341 -30.25 9.73 9.56
N GLY A 342 -31.20 10.59 9.20
CA GLY A 342 -32.00 10.47 7.97
C GLY A 342 -33.14 9.43 8.03
N VAL A 343 -33.34 8.75 9.16
CA VAL A 343 -34.40 7.75 9.35
C VAL A 343 -35.47 8.29 10.29
N GLU A 344 -36.65 8.58 9.71
CA GLU A 344 -37.80 9.07 10.44
C GLU A 344 -38.85 7.97 10.65
N GLY A 345 -39.34 7.85 11.88
CA GLY A 345 -40.49 7.02 12.21
C GLY A 345 -41.69 7.86 12.64
N LEU A 346 -42.89 7.32 12.40
CA LEU A 346 -44.14 7.94 12.82
C LEU A 346 -44.49 7.49 14.24
N LEU A 347 -44.49 8.44 15.17
CA LEU A 347 -45.08 8.30 16.50
C LEU A 347 -46.54 8.72 16.42
N HIS A 348 -47.45 7.76 16.30
CA HIS A 348 -48.88 8.03 16.21
C HIS A 348 -49.42 8.69 17.49
N ILE A 349 -50.44 9.54 17.39
CA ILE A 349 -51.01 10.25 18.55
C ILE A 349 -51.48 9.29 19.67
N SER A 350 -51.95 8.10 19.28
CA SER A 350 -52.34 7.05 20.22
C SER A 350 -51.16 6.41 20.95
N GLU A 351 -49.92 6.61 20.53
CA GLU A 351 -48.72 5.97 21.08
C GLU A 351 -47.82 6.93 21.88
N LEU A 352 -48.29 8.16 22.13
CA LEU A 352 -47.55 9.22 22.83
C LEU A 352 -47.46 9.04 24.36
N GLN A 353 -48.58 8.66 24.99
CA GLN A 353 -48.71 8.54 26.45
C GLN A 353 -49.96 7.72 26.83
N HIS A 354 -50.01 7.13 28.04
CA HIS A 354 -51.14 6.31 28.49
C HIS A 354 -52.50 7.04 28.58
N GLY A 355 -52.50 8.37 28.72
CA GLY A 355 -53.71 9.21 28.72
C GLY A 355 -54.23 9.59 27.32
N ARG A 356 -55.47 10.09 27.26
CA ARG A 356 -56.05 10.62 26.00
C ARG A 356 -55.35 11.92 25.63
N THR A 357 -54.69 11.93 24.47
CA THR A 357 -54.04 13.11 23.91
C THR A 357 -54.94 13.69 22.83
N GLU A 358 -55.40 14.94 23.00
CA GLU A 358 -56.22 15.60 21.98
C GLU A 358 -55.37 16.20 20.86
N ARG A 359 -54.20 16.78 21.18
CA ARG A 359 -53.27 17.31 20.19
C ARG A 359 -51.86 16.82 20.44
N THR A 360 -51.17 16.42 19.37
CA THR A 360 -49.75 15.99 19.41
C THR A 360 -48.85 17.04 20.05
N GLU A 361 -49.14 18.31 19.75
CA GLU A 361 -48.40 19.52 20.18
C GLU A 361 -48.38 19.72 21.71
N ASP A 362 -49.34 19.11 22.41
CA ASP A 362 -49.45 19.20 23.87
C ASP A 362 -48.42 18.31 24.58
N VAL A 363 -47.91 17.28 23.90
CA VAL A 363 -47.02 16.27 24.48
C VAL A 363 -45.60 16.35 23.91
N VAL A 364 -45.46 16.65 22.62
CA VAL A 364 -44.16 16.74 21.95
C VAL A 364 -44.13 17.94 21.02
N LYS A 365 -43.04 18.71 21.06
CA LYS A 365 -42.80 19.86 20.19
C LYS A 365 -41.67 19.56 19.22
N LYS A 366 -41.65 20.29 18.10
CA LYS A 366 -40.55 20.23 17.15
C LYS A 366 -39.23 20.59 17.86
N GLY A 367 -38.24 19.70 17.75
CA GLY A 367 -36.93 19.83 18.40
C GLY A 367 -36.79 19.06 19.72
N ASP A 368 -37.87 18.51 20.28
CA ASP A 368 -37.79 17.75 21.53
C ASP A 368 -37.06 16.41 21.32
N ARG A 369 -36.24 16.01 22.32
CA ARG A 369 -35.62 14.68 22.38
C ARG A 369 -36.52 13.73 23.17
N VAL A 370 -36.93 12.63 22.55
CA VAL A 370 -37.87 11.66 23.13
C VAL A 370 -37.35 10.23 22.98
N ARG A 371 -37.53 9.41 24.03
CA ARG A 371 -37.28 7.97 23.99
C ARG A 371 -38.47 7.24 23.39
N VAL A 372 -38.24 6.47 22.33
CA VAL A 372 -39.28 5.77 21.58
C VAL A 372 -38.82 4.36 21.22
N LYS A 373 -39.72 3.38 21.29
CA LYS A 373 -39.47 2.01 20.86
C LYS A 373 -39.96 1.82 19.43
N LEU A 374 -39.15 1.19 18.57
CA LEU A 374 -39.61 0.78 17.25
C LEU A 374 -40.51 -0.46 17.39
N LEU A 375 -41.77 -0.35 16.99
CA LEU A 375 -42.74 -1.45 17.11
C LEU A 375 -42.78 -2.32 15.87
N GLU A 376 -42.72 -1.72 14.69
CA GLU A 376 -42.91 -2.41 13.43
C GLU A 376 -42.34 -1.57 12.29
N VAL A 377 -41.84 -2.26 11.25
CA VAL A 377 -41.50 -1.66 9.96
C VAL A 377 -42.45 -2.25 8.93
N ASP A 378 -43.34 -1.43 8.38
CA ASP A 378 -44.33 -1.84 7.38
C ASP A 378 -43.63 -2.17 6.05
N GLY A 379 -44.26 -2.97 5.18
CA GLY A 379 -43.68 -3.48 3.91
C GLY A 379 -43.31 -2.39 2.88
N ARG A 380 -43.65 -1.12 3.16
CA ARG A 380 -43.25 0.08 2.41
C ARG A 380 -42.13 0.89 3.07
N GLY A 381 -41.47 0.35 4.09
CA GLY A 381 -40.38 1.00 4.84
C GLY A 381 -40.85 2.04 5.87
N LYS A 382 -42.15 2.12 6.17
CA LYS A 382 -42.68 3.05 7.17
C LYS A 382 -42.51 2.48 8.58
N MET A 383 -41.85 3.23 9.44
CA MET A 383 -41.51 2.81 10.80
C MET A 383 -42.54 3.33 11.80
N ARG A 384 -43.10 2.43 12.62
CA ARG A 384 -44.04 2.77 13.69
C ARG A 384 -43.32 2.84 15.02
N LEU A 385 -43.41 4.00 15.66
CA LEU A 385 -42.78 4.27 16.95
C LEU A 385 -43.82 4.32 18.07
N SER A 386 -43.41 3.92 19.27
CA SER A 386 -44.22 4.07 20.48
C SER A 386 -43.41 4.61 21.64
N ARG A 387 -43.94 5.67 22.26
CA ARG A 387 -43.44 6.24 23.51
C ARG A 387 -44.11 5.58 24.71
N LYS A 388 -45.38 5.16 24.58
CA LYS A 388 -46.09 4.34 25.59
C LYS A 388 -45.31 3.09 25.98
N ALA A 389 -44.71 2.41 25.02
CA ALA A 389 -43.96 1.18 25.28
C ALA A 389 -42.68 1.38 26.13
N VAL A 390 -42.27 2.63 26.35
CA VAL A 390 -41.07 3.02 27.13
C VAL A 390 -41.44 3.76 28.42
N LEU A 391 -42.68 4.24 28.55
CA LEU A 391 -43.17 4.87 29.77
C LEU A 391 -43.56 3.78 30.77
N ASP A 392 -43.04 3.88 32.00
CA ASP A 392 -43.44 2.96 33.07
C ASP A 392 -44.95 3.08 33.31
N LYS A 393 -45.62 1.93 33.43
CA LYS A 393 -47.03 1.85 33.84
C LYS A 393 -47.13 2.33 35.29
N SER A 394 -47.32 3.63 35.47
CA SER A 394 -47.74 4.21 36.76
C SER A 394 -49.25 4.17 36.89
#